data_AF-A0AAW2MS80-F1
#
_entry.id   AF-A0AAW2MS80-F1
#
_cell.length_a   1.000
_cell.length_b   1.000
_cell.length_c   1.000
_cell.angle_alpha   90.00
_cell.angle_beta   90.00
_cell.angle_gamma   90.00
#
_symmetry.space_group_name_H-M   'P 1'
#
loop_
_entity.id
_entity.type
_entity.pdbx_description
1 polymer ?
#
loop_
_entity_poly.entity_id
_entity_poly.type
_entity_poly.pdbx_seq_one_letter_code
_entity_poly.pdbx_strand_id
1 'polypeptide(L)'
;MTLSSKTRLELLYIFGVFLAVLVNQLRNIHRKLDSDLESSKKRYTELIDQCNALKKGREESDEREEALDELKAIEQKYNGLKDEIVQYSDNDPATFEAMNNIFTLRQWCSNNFPQAKEQLDHLYNEVGITDDFDYLELPAAAPVCSAGDQMLEGKP
;
A
#
# COMPACT_ATOMS: atom_id res chain seq x y z
N MET A 1 96.10 -7.07 -4.37
CA MET A 1 95.68 -5.71 -4.76
C MET A 1 94.88 -5.12 -3.61
N THR A 2 95.46 -4.21 -2.81
CA THR A 2 94.76 -3.54 -1.70
C THR A 2 94.10 -2.26 -2.21
N LEU A 3 92.85 -2.04 -1.82
CA LEU A 3 92.13 -0.82 -2.18
C LEU A 3 92.77 0.39 -1.45
N SER A 4 92.94 1.51 -2.15
CA SER A 4 93.42 2.75 -1.53
C SER A 4 92.46 3.24 -0.44
N SER A 5 92.99 3.86 0.61
CA SER A 5 92.21 4.46 1.70
C SER A 5 91.11 5.40 1.20
N LYS A 6 91.39 6.16 0.12
CA LYS A 6 90.39 7.03 -0.52
C LYS A 6 89.20 6.22 -1.05
N THR A 7 89.46 5.15 -1.79
CA THR A 7 88.41 4.29 -2.36
C THR A 7 87.59 3.57 -1.29
N ARG A 8 88.23 3.20 -0.16
CA ARG A 8 87.53 2.60 0.99
C ARG A 8 86.56 3.58 1.64
N LEU A 9 86.94 4.85 1.76
CA LEU A 9 86.08 5.89 2.32
C LEU A 9 84.89 6.20 1.40
N GLU A 10 85.12 6.31 0.09
CA GLU A 10 84.06 6.49 -0.91
C GLU A 10 83.04 5.35 -0.88
N LEU A 11 83.52 4.09 -0.81
CA LEU A 11 82.63 2.93 -0.75
C LEU A 11 81.78 2.91 0.54
N LEU A 12 82.37 3.28 1.68
CA LEU A 12 81.66 3.38 2.96
C LEU A 12 80.59 4.48 2.91
N TYR A 13 80.90 5.62 2.30
CA TYR A 13 79.96 6.72 2.12
C TYR A 13 78.77 6.30 1.25
N ILE A 14 79.04 5.69 0.09
CA ILE A 14 77.99 5.18 -0.82
C ILE A 14 77.11 4.15 -0.10
N PHE A 15 77.71 3.22 0.66
CA PHE A 15 76.97 2.23 1.43
C PHE A 15 76.08 2.87 2.49
N GLY A 16 76.59 3.87 3.22
CA GLY A 16 75.82 4.61 4.22
C GLY A 16 74.63 5.36 3.61
N VAL A 17 74.83 6.03 2.47
CA VAL A 17 73.75 6.72 1.73
C VAL A 17 72.71 5.71 1.24
N PHE A 18 73.14 4.57 0.68
CA PHE A 18 72.24 3.52 0.23
C PHE A 18 71.37 2.97 1.37
N LEU A 19 71.98 2.66 2.53
CA LEU A 19 71.24 2.23 3.71
C LEU A 19 70.26 3.29 4.20
N ALA A 20 70.66 4.57 4.21
CA ALA A 20 69.79 5.67 4.62
C ALA A 20 68.55 5.79 3.72
N VAL A 21 68.72 5.64 2.40
CA VAL A 21 67.61 5.64 1.43
C VAL A 21 66.66 4.47 1.70
N LEU A 22 67.17 3.24 1.86
CA LEU A 22 66.33 2.07 2.14
C LEU A 22 65.55 2.21 3.44
N VAL A 23 66.20 2.68 4.51
CA VAL A 23 65.54 2.92 5.80
C VAL A 23 64.46 3.99 5.68
N ASN A 24 64.70 5.05 4.90
CA ASN A 24 63.70 6.09 4.70
C ASN A 24 62.50 5.59 3.86
N GLN A 25 62.76 4.79 2.83
CA GLN A 25 61.71 4.14 2.03
C GLN A 25 60.83 3.25 2.92
N LEU A 26 61.44 2.39 3.73
CA LEU A 26 60.72 1.52 4.65
C LEU A 26 59.87 2.32 5.66
N ARG A 27 60.45 3.39 6.23
CA ARG A 27 59.73 4.26 7.18
C ARG A 27 58.54 4.96 6.53
N ASN A 28 58.68 5.41 5.29
CA ASN A 28 57.58 6.04 4.55
C ASN A 28 56.46 5.05 4.23
N ILE A 29 56.81 3.83 3.81
CA ILE A 29 55.83 2.76 3.56
C ILE A 29 55.08 2.44 4.86
N HIS A 30 55.80 2.24 5.97
CA HIS A 30 55.17 1.95 7.25
C HIS A 30 54.18 3.05 7.68
N ARG A 31 54.60 4.32 7.61
CA ARG A 31 53.72 5.46 7.92
C ARG A 31 52.49 5.52 7.04
N LYS A 32 52.64 5.20 5.75
CA LYS A 32 51.51 5.18 4.82
C LYS A 32 50.54 4.06 5.18
N LEU A 33 51.03 2.85 5.44
CA LEU A 33 50.19 1.72 5.85
C LEU A 33 49.47 2.00 7.17
N ASP A 34 50.14 2.60 8.16
CA ASP A 34 49.51 2.99 9.42
C ASP A 34 48.39 4.02 9.19
N SER A 35 48.64 5.03 8.36
CA SER A 35 47.64 6.05 8.00
C SER A 35 46.45 5.43 7.26
N ASP A 36 46.72 4.53 6.31
CA ASP A 36 45.68 3.85 5.53
C ASP A 36 44.84 2.94 6.45
N LEU A 37 45.49 2.21 7.37
CA LEU A 37 44.83 1.37 8.37
C LEU A 37 43.90 2.17 9.28
N GLU A 38 44.39 3.26 9.86
CA GLU A 38 43.59 4.13 10.73
C GLU A 38 42.43 4.77 9.96
N SER A 39 42.66 5.20 8.71
CA SER A 39 41.59 5.74 7.86
C SER A 39 40.50 4.70 7.57
N SER A 40 40.90 3.45 7.31
CA SER A 40 39.97 2.35 7.05
C SER A 40 39.17 1.97 8.29
N LYS A 41 39.81 1.92 9.47
CA LYS A 41 39.11 1.67 10.74
C LYS A 41 38.05 2.74 11.00
N LYS A 42 38.40 4.01 10.80
CA LYS A 42 37.47 5.13 10.96
C LYS A 42 36.29 5.03 9.99
N ARG A 43 36.55 4.71 8.72
CA ARG A 43 35.48 4.49 7.73
C ARG A 43 34.58 3.32 8.10
N TYR A 44 35.15 2.24 8.61
CA TYR A 44 34.39 1.06 9.04
C TYR A 44 33.42 1.39 10.18
N THR A 45 33.89 2.12 11.21
CA THR A 45 33.02 2.56 12.31
C THR A 45 31.93 3.50 11.82
N GLU A 46 32.26 4.45 10.94
CA GLU A 46 31.27 5.36 10.36
C GLU A 46 30.21 4.61 9.53
N LEU A 47 30.61 3.59 8.78
CA LEU A 47 29.68 2.78 7.99
C LEU A 47 28.75 1.94 8.88
N ILE A 48 29.26 1.42 10.00
CA ILE A 48 28.44 0.75 11.01
C ILE A 48 27.40 1.71 11.58
N ASP A 49 27.81 2.92 11.94
CA ASP A 49 26.90 3.93 12.49
C ASP A 49 25.82 4.32 11.48
N GLN A 50 26.18 4.46 10.20
CA GLN A 50 25.24 4.71 9.11
C GLN A 50 24.25 3.54 8.93
N CYS A 51 24.73 2.29 8.95
CA CYS A 51 23.87 1.11 8.89
C CYS A 51 22.88 1.06 10.06
N ASN A 52 23.35 1.32 11.29
CA ASN A 52 22.51 1.36 12.48
C ASN A 52 21.47 2.49 12.40
N ALA A 53 21.87 3.68 11.93
CA ALA A 53 20.97 4.80 11.74
C ALA A 53 19.88 4.50 10.69
N LEU A 54 20.23 3.82 9.59
CA LEU A 54 19.27 3.42 8.54
C LEU A 54 18.35 2.27 8.98
N LYS A 55 18.82 1.40 9.87
CA LYS A 55 18.01 0.29 10.42
C LYS A 55 16.95 0.77 11.41
N LYS A 56 17.17 1.92 12.06
CA LYS A 56 16.23 2.51 13.00
C LYS A 56 14.88 2.83 12.31
N GLY A 57 13.78 2.31 12.83
CA GLY A 57 12.44 2.43 12.24
C GLY A 57 12.19 1.52 11.02
N ARG A 58 13.17 0.68 10.67
CA ARG A 58 13.09 -0.38 9.67
C ARG A 58 13.56 -1.70 10.27
N GLU A 59 13.34 -1.86 11.57
CA GLU A 59 13.60 -3.12 12.23
C GLU A 59 12.74 -4.18 11.52
N GLU A 60 13.42 -5.22 11.02
CA GLU A 60 12.75 -6.48 10.70
C GLU A 60 12.25 -7.03 12.04
N SER A 61 11.00 -6.68 12.34
CA SER A 61 10.28 -7.04 13.55
C SER A 61 9.00 -7.70 13.10
N ASP A 62 8.55 -8.71 13.84
CA ASP A 62 7.34 -9.47 13.55
C ASP A 62 6.13 -8.51 13.45
N GLU A 63 6.08 -7.45 14.27
CA GLU A 63 5.01 -6.44 14.24
C GLU A 63 4.99 -5.61 12.94
N ARG A 64 6.14 -5.38 12.31
CA ARG A 64 6.22 -4.64 11.03
C ARG A 64 5.76 -5.53 9.88
N GLU A 65 6.11 -6.80 9.91
CA GLU A 65 5.66 -7.79 8.91
C GLU A 65 4.13 -7.94 8.99
N GLU A 66 3.58 -8.12 10.21
CA GLU A 66 2.14 -8.19 10.45
C GLU A 66 1.41 -6.94 9.96
N ALA A 67 1.89 -5.74 10.30
CA ALA A 67 1.28 -4.48 9.86
C ALA A 67 1.31 -4.30 8.33
N LEU A 68 2.36 -4.77 7.65
CA LEU A 68 2.44 -4.73 6.19
C LEU A 68 1.46 -5.72 5.53
N ASP A 69 1.31 -6.90 6.12
CA ASP A 69 0.35 -7.90 5.67
C ASP A 69 -1.10 -7.42 5.86
N GLU A 70 -1.41 -6.80 7.01
CA GLU A 70 -2.71 -6.17 7.27
C GLU A 70 -3.00 -5.06 6.27
N LEU A 71 -2.03 -4.17 6.02
CA LEU A 71 -2.18 -3.07 5.06
C LEU A 71 -2.48 -3.58 3.66
N LYS A 72 -1.79 -4.64 3.23
CA LYS A 72 -2.03 -5.30 1.95
C LYS A 72 -3.41 -5.97 1.88
N ALA A 73 -3.86 -6.60 2.97
CA ALA A 73 -5.20 -7.18 3.05
C ALA A 73 -6.30 -6.12 2.96
N ILE A 74 -6.12 -4.97 3.60
CA ILE A 74 -7.05 -3.83 3.53
C ILE A 74 -7.09 -3.26 2.11
N GLU A 75 -5.95 -3.08 1.46
CA GLU A 75 -5.87 -2.58 0.08
C GLU A 75 -6.63 -3.49 -0.90
N GLN A 76 -6.48 -4.81 -0.77
CA GLN A 76 -7.22 -5.77 -1.58
C GLN A 76 -8.74 -5.66 -1.38
N LYS A 77 -9.20 -5.52 -0.13
CA LYS A 77 -10.62 -5.33 0.18
C LYS A 77 -11.15 -4.01 -0.38
N TYR A 78 -10.38 -2.93 -0.26
CA TYR A 78 -10.76 -1.63 -0.80
C TYR A 78 -10.96 -1.69 -2.33
N ASN A 79 -10.03 -2.31 -3.05
CA ASN A 79 -10.14 -2.46 -4.49
C ASN A 79 -11.37 -3.30 -4.87
N GLY A 80 -11.62 -4.42 -4.19
CA GLY A 80 -12.80 -5.23 -4.44
C GLY A 80 -14.12 -4.49 -4.19
N LEU A 81 -14.22 -3.77 -3.07
CA LEU A 81 -15.42 -2.98 -2.75
C LEU A 81 -15.61 -1.82 -3.74
N LYS A 82 -14.51 -1.20 -4.19
CA LYS A 82 -14.56 -0.14 -5.21
C LYS A 82 -15.11 -0.67 -6.53
N ASP A 83 -14.67 -1.85 -6.96
CA ASP A 83 -15.18 -2.50 -8.18
C ASP A 83 -16.67 -2.86 -8.03
N GLU A 84 -17.08 -3.32 -6.85
CA GLU A 84 -18.49 -3.58 -6.53
C GLU A 84 -19.35 -2.30 -6.56
N ILE A 85 -18.87 -1.19 -6.00
CA ILE A 85 -19.58 0.09 -6.05
C ILE A 85 -19.80 0.54 -7.50
N VAL A 86 -18.80 0.33 -8.37
CA VAL A 86 -18.94 0.63 -9.81
C VAL A 86 -20.04 -0.23 -10.45
N GLN A 87 -20.21 -1.49 -10.04
CA GLN A 87 -21.27 -2.36 -10.55
C GLN A 87 -22.67 -1.81 -10.28
N TYR A 88 -22.87 -1.08 -9.18
CA TYR A 88 -24.16 -0.53 -8.79
C TYR A 88 -24.32 0.96 -9.12
N SER A 89 -23.42 1.57 -9.90
CA SER A 89 -23.44 3.01 -10.19
C SER A 89 -24.76 3.50 -10.79
N ASP A 90 -25.44 2.62 -11.53
CA ASP A 90 -26.64 2.95 -12.31
C ASP A 90 -27.94 2.60 -11.58
N ASN A 91 -27.86 1.99 -10.39
CA ASN A 91 -29.03 1.58 -9.60
C ASN A 91 -29.48 2.70 -8.66
N ASP A 92 -30.04 3.78 -9.22
CA ASP A 92 -30.61 4.88 -8.44
C ASP A 92 -31.84 4.44 -7.63
N PRO A 93 -31.81 4.48 -6.27
CA PRO A 93 -32.95 4.10 -5.44
C PRO A 93 -34.21 4.94 -5.70
N ALA A 94 -34.06 6.21 -6.10
CA ALA A 94 -35.20 7.08 -6.40
C ALA A 94 -35.97 6.62 -7.64
N THR A 95 -35.28 6.00 -8.60
CA THR A 95 -35.90 5.40 -9.80
C THR A 95 -36.75 4.17 -9.43
N PHE A 96 -36.31 3.35 -8.47
CA PHE A 96 -37.08 2.20 -7.99
C PHE A 96 -38.35 2.63 -7.24
N GLU A 97 -38.26 3.63 -6.36
CA GLU A 97 -39.44 4.15 -5.65
C GLU A 97 -40.47 4.78 -6.61
N ALA A 98 -40.01 5.40 -7.70
CA ALA A 98 -40.89 6.03 -8.68
C ALA A 98 -41.79 5.04 -9.47
N MET A 99 -41.41 3.76 -9.56
CA MET A 99 -42.21 2.74 -10.27
C MET A 99 -43.48 2.33 -9.51
N ASN A 100 -43.52 2.42 -8.18
CA ASN A 100 -44.68 2.00 -7.36
C ASN A 100 -45.84 3.03 -7.34
N ASN A 101 -45.80 4.04 -8.21
CA ASN A 101 -46.64 5.21 -8.08
C ASN A 101 -48.07 5.06 -8.63
N ILE A 102 -48.36 4.11 -9.53
CA ILE A 102 -49.67 4.04 -10.19
C ILE A 102 -50.81 3.80 -9.20
N PHE A 103 -50.68 2.81 -8.29
CA PHE A 103 -51.72 2.52 -7.30
C PHE A 103 -51.81 3.59 -6.21
N THR A 104 -50.66 4.12 -5.77
CA THR A 104 -50.59 5.23 -4.82
C THR A 104 -51.29 6.48 -5.35
N LEU A 105 -51.06 6.82 -6.63
CA LEU A 105 -51.72 7.95 -7.29
C LEU A 105 -53.22 7.71 -7.47
N ARG A 106 -53.64 6.50 -7.87
CA ARG A 106 -55.07 6.14 -7.97
C ARG A 106 -55.79 6.33 -6.63
N GLN A 107 -55.17 5.88 -5.54
CA GLN A 107 -55.72 6.00 -4.19
C GLN A 107 -55.74 7.46 -3.70
N TRP A 108 -54.66 8.21 -3.92
CA TRP A 108 -54.58 9.62 -3.52
C TRP A 108 -55.61 10.49 -4.28
N CYS A 109 -55.75 10.32 -5.59
CA CYS A 109 -56.72 11.06 -6.39
C CYS A 109 -58.17 10.75 -5.97
N SER A 110 -58.46 9.48 -5.66
CA SER A 110 -59.79 9.06 -5.17
C SER A 110 -60.17 9.73 -3.85
N ASN A 111 -59.21 9.97 -2.96
CA ASN A 111 -59.45 10.56 -1.64
C ASN A 111 -59.57 12.09 -1.69
N ASN A 112 -58.80 12.76 -2.57
CA ASN A 112 -58.75 14.22 -2.65
C ASN A 112 -59.77 14.81 -3.65
N PHE A 113 -60.20 14.05 -4.64
CA PHE A 113 -61.13 14.49 -5.70
C PHE A 113 -62.29 13.51 -5.91
N PRO A 114 -63.17 13.30 -4.92
CA PRO A 114 -64.24 12.29 -4.98
C PRO A 114 -65.24 12.55 -6.12
N GLN A 115 -65.41 13.80 -6.56
CA GLN A 115 -66.31 14.17 -7.66
C GLN A 115 -65.77 13.71 -9.04
N ALA A 116 -64.46 13.48 -9.16
CA ALA A 116 -63.82 13.02 -10.39
C ALA A 116 -63.55 11.51 -10.39
N LYS A 117 -63.94 10.80 -9.33
CA LYS A 117 -63.63 9.37 -9.13
C LYS A 117 -64.13 8.50 -10.27
N GLU A 118 -65.38 8.68 -10.72
CA GLU A 118 -65.94 7.92 -11.84
C GLU A 118 -65.22 8.20 -13.16
N GLN A 119 -64.83 9.45 -13.41
CA GLN A 119 -64.07 9.83 -14.61
C GLN A 119 -62.65 9.24 -14.58
N LEU A 120 -62.04 9.21 -13.40
CA LEU A 120 -60.73 8.64 -13.17
C LEU A 120 -60.74 7.12 -13.34
N ASP A 121 -61.74 6.43 -12.77
CA ASP A 121 -61.93 5.00 -12.94
C ASP A 121 -62.20 4.64 -14.41
N HIS A 122 -62.98 5.47 -15.14
CA HIS A 122 -63.18 5.31 -16.58
C HIS A 122 -61.87 5.41 -17.36
N LEU A 123 -61.06 6.45 -17.08
CA LEU A 123 -59.77 6.66 -17.74
C LEU A 123 -58.80 5.49 -17.48
N TYR A 124 -58.71 5.01 -16.23
CA TYR A 124 -57.86 3.86 -15.89
C TYR A 124 -58.27 2.59 -16.63
N ASN A 125 -59.59 2.32 -16.73
CA ASN A 125 -60.10 1.20 -17.53
C ASN A 125 -59.79 1.35 -19.03
N GLU A 126 -59.88 2.56 -19.59
CA GLU A 126 -59.56 2.82 -21.00
C GLU A 126 -58.08 2.60 -21.34
N VAL A 127 -57.17 2.97 -20.43
CA VAL A 127 -55.72 2.75 -20.61
C VAL A 127 -55.26 1.34 -20.22
N GLY A 128 -56.18 0.45 -19.84
CA GLY A 128 -55.91 -0.96 -19.54
C GLY A 128 -55.37 -1.22 -18.13
N ILE A 129 -55.54 -0.27 -17.20
CA ILE A 129 -55.26 -0.45 -15.76
C ILE A 129 -56.58 -0.87 -15.10
N THR A 130 -56.97 -2.10 -15.37
CA THR A 130 -58.18 -2.74 -14.86
C THR A 130 -57.92 -3.42 -13.51
N ASP A 131 -58.95 -3.92 -12.84
CA ASP A 131 -58.80 -4.53 -11.50
C ASP A 131 -57.98 -5.85 -11.50
N ASP A 132 -57.77 -6.45 -12.68
CA ASP A 132 -56.88 -7.58 -12.95
C ASP A 132 -55.46 -7.16 -13.35
N PHE A 133 -55.18 -5.85 -13.43
CA PHE A 133 -53.82 -5.34 -13.59
C PHE A 133 -53.05 -5.53 -12.28
N ASP A 134 -52.32 -6.63 -12.21
CA ASP A 134 -51.45 -6.96 -11.08
C ASP A 134 -49.98 -6.97 -11.51
N TYR A 135 -49.09 -6.98 -10.52
CA TYR A 135 -47.67 -7.17 -10.79
C TYR A 135 -47.45 -8.55 -11.42
N LEU A 136 -46.50 -8.64 -12.34
CA LEU A 136 -46.05 -9.92 -12.85
C LEU A 136 -45.51 -10.75 -11.67
N GLU A 137 -46.14 -11.87 -11.36
CA GLU A 137 -45.54 -12.90 -10.50
C GLU A 137 -44.29 -13.43 -11.19
N LEU A 138 -43.14 -12.83 -10.87
CA LEU A 138 -41.86 -13.36 -11.30
C LEU A 138 -41.71 -14.74 -10.64
N PRO A 139 -41.48 -15.82 -11.43
CA PRO A 139 -41.23 -17.14 -10.85
C PRO A 139 -40.06 -16.99 -9.88
N ALA A 140 -40.23 -17.48 -8.65
CA ALA A 140 -39.28 -17.33 -7.55
C ALA A 140 -37.84 -17.48 -8.07
N ALA A 141 -37.16 -16.36 -8.26
CA ALA A 141 -35.76 -16.35 -8.57
C ALA A 141 -35.07 -17.12 -7.44
N ALA A 142 -34.17 -18.02 -7.84
CA ALA A 142 -33.36 -18.86 -6.97
C ALA A 142 -32.84 -18.08 -5.74
N PRO A 143 -32.65 -18.76 -4.59
CA PRO A 143 -32.59 -18.11 -3.28
C PRO A 143 -31.56 -16.99 -3.27
N VAL A 144 -32.04 -15.78 -3.01
CA VAL A 144 -31.21 -14.65 -2.58
C VAL A 144 -30.39 -15.16 -1.40
N CYS A 145 -29.07 -15.16 -1.54
CA CYS A 145 -28.13 -15.64 -0.55
C CYS A 145 -28.45 -15.02 0.81
N SER A 146 -28.91 -15.85 1.75
CA SER A 146 -28.87 -15.56 3.17
C SER A 146 -27.39 -15.54 3.60
N ALA A 147 -26.76 -14.37 3.53
CA ALA A 147 -25.57 -14.09 4.30
C ALA A 147 -26.04 -13.48 5.61
N GLY A 148 -26.29 -14.37 6.57
CA GLY A 148 -26.74 -14.03 7.91
C GLY A 148 -25.80 -13.03 8.58
N ASP A 149 -26.42 -11.95 9.03
CA ASP A 149 -25.90 -11.04 10.04
C ASP A 149 -25.67 -11.88 11.32
N GLN A 150 -24.41 -12.19 11.62
CA GLN A 150 -23.98 -12.65 12.94
C GLN A 150 -22.93 -11.66 13.45
N MET A 151 -23.42 -10.54 14.00
CA MET A 151 -22.67 -9.74 14.95
C MET A 151 -22.38 -10.61 16.18
N LEU A 152 -21.12 -11.04 16.34
CA LEU A 152 -20.62 -11.58 17.59
C LEU A 152 -20.56 -10.43 18.62
N GLU A 153 -21.56 -10.39 19.50
CA GLU A 153 -21.59 -9.56 20.70
C GLU A 153 -20.54 -10.11 21.68
N GLY A 154 -19.35 -9.50 21.69
CA GLY A 154 -18.38 -9.69 22.76
C GLY A 154 -18.86 -8.99 24.02
N LYS A 155 -19.03 -9.76 25.11
CA LYS A 155 -19.15 -9.22 26.47
C LYS A 155 -17.87 -9.52 27.27
N PRO A 156 -17.55 -8.67 28.28
CA PRO A 156 -16.24 -8.59 28.93
C PRO A 156 -15.92 -9.76 29.84
#